data_AF-A0A3P7L7B8-F1
#
_entry.id   AF-A0A3P7L7B8-F1
#
_cell.length_a   1.000
_cell.length_b   1.000
_cell.length_c   1.000
_cell.angle_alpha   90.00
_cell.angle_beta   90.00
_cell.angle_gamma   90.00
#
_symmetry.space_group_name_H-M   'P 1'
#
loop_
_entity.id
_entity.type
_entity.pdbx_description
1 polymer ?
#
loop_
_entity_poly.entity_id
_entity_poly.type
_entity_poly.pdbx_seq_one_letter_code
_entity_poly.pdbx_strand_id
1 'polypeptide(L)'
;MSGIGGHIEKFESATVPLKICSVYGKEISLTVQTNVITSGFPSVNLTQTDADFLELHEICSANSKLQGERQMPKILVGLDRYHDLVIEEDSTKKLPSGLRIAKTMFGPAIYCRGKLESSESVPNIS
;
A
#
# COMPACT_ATOMS: atom_id res chain seq x y z
N MET A 1 27.90 -14.53 -18.54
CA MET A 1 27.62 -14.25 -17.11
C MET A 1 26.84 -12.95 -17.04
N SER A 2 25.51 -13.01 -16.85
CA SER A 2 24.67 -11.80 -16.77
C SER A 2 24.61 -11.39 -15.30
N GLY A 3 25.35 -10.35 -14.95
CA GLY A 3 25.35 -9.81 -13.60
C GLY A 3 23.98 -9.23 -13.28
N ILE A 4 23.40 -9.66 -12.17
CA ILE A 4 22.24 -9.02 -11.55
C ILE A 4 22.70 -7.61 -11.15
N GLY A 5 22.55 -6.66 -12.06
CA GLY A 5 22.93 -5.26 -11.86
C GLY A 5 21.91 -4.62 -10.93
N GLY A 6 22.26 -4.48 -9.64
CA GLY A 6 21.49 -3.67 -8.71
C GLY A 6 21.58 -2.20 -9.12
N HIS A 7 20.46 -1.61 -9.51
CA HIS A 7 20.36 -0.17 -9.72
C HIS A 7 20.31 0.51 -8.35
N ILE A 8 21.39 1.20 -7.98
CA ILE A 8 21.47 1.97 -6.73
C ILE A 8 21.22 3.43 -7.06
N GLU A 9 20.07 3.94 -6.65
CA GLU A 9 19.76 5.37 -6.74
C GLU A 9 20.09 6.05 -5.40
N LYS A 10 20.74 7.22 -5.50
CA LYS A 10 21.03 8.08 -4.36
C LYS A 10 20.10 9.28 -4.41
N PHE A 11 19.46 9.57 -3.30
CA PHE A 11 18.58 10.73 -3.15
C PHE A 11 19.05 11.58 -1.98
N GLU A 12 18.88 12.90 -2.09
CA GLU A 12 18.97 13.75 -0.92
C GLU A 12 17.74 13.51 -0.04
N SER A 13 17.99 12.97 1.15
CA SER A 13 16.98 12.72 2.16
C SER A 13 16.94 13.88 3.16
N ALA A 14 15.75 14.35 3.51
CA ALA A 14 15.53 15.27 4.62
C ALA A 14 14.84 14.54 5.77
N THR A 15 15.24 14.85 7.00
CA THR A 15 14.55 14.36 8.20
C THR A 15 13.52 15.39 8.63
N VAL A 16 12.24 15.00 8.65
CA VAL A 16 11.11 15.91 8.91
C VAL A 16 10.32 15.42 10.13
N PRO A 17 10.10 16.26 11.15
CA PRO A 17 9.17 15.95 12.23
C PRO A 17 7.73 16.10 11.72
N LEU A 18 6.91 15.08 11.93
CA LEU A 18 5.50 15.06 11.60
C LEU A 18 4.66 14.90 12.86
N LYS A 19 3.53 15.60 12.88
CA LYS A 19 2.45 15.38 13.83
C LYS A 19 1.24 14.90 13.03
N ILE A 20 0.79 13.71 13.34
CA ILE A 20 -0.33 13.07 12.64
C ILE A 20 -1.38 12.61 13.64
N CYS A 21 -2.64 12.63 13.21
CA CYS A 21 -3.75 12.11 14.00
C CYS A 21 -4.14 10.73 13.47
N SER A 22 -4.26 9.76 14.37
CA SER A 22 -4.88 8.46 14.04
C SER A 22 -6.39 8.59 13.85
N VAL A 23 -7.00 7.57 13.26
CA VAL A 23 -8.47 7.45 13.15
C VAL A 23 -9.20 7.46 14.49
N TYR A 24 -8.50 7.15 15.59
CA TYR A 24 -9.04 7.20 16.93
C TYR A 24 -8.87 8.57 17.61
N GLY A 25 -8.40 9.59 16.89
CA GLY A 25 -8.19 10.95 17.40
C GLY A 25 -6.91 11.14 18.23
N LYS A 26 -6.05 10.13 18.33
CA LYS A 26 -4.77 10.22 19.03
C LYS A 26 -3.71 10.91 18.17
N GLU A 27 -3.09 11.97 18.68
CA GLU A 27 -1.92 12.62 18.07
C GLU A 27 -0.66 11.78 18.29
N ILE A 28 0.12 11.61 17.23
CA ILE A 28 1.39 10.88 17.22
C ILE A 28 2.42 11.78 16.58
N SER A 29 3.54 11.96 17.29
CA SER A 29 4.71 12.69 16.79
C SER A 29 5.73 11.66 16.31
N LEU A 30 6.18 11.79 15.06
CA LEU A 30 7.15 10.90 14.46
C LEU A 30 8.13 11.66 13.60
N THR A 31 9.35 11.15 13.50
CA THR A 31 10.40 11.73 12.67
C THR A 31 10.63 10.82 11.48
N VAL A 32 10.35 11.30 10.29
CA VAL A 32 10.49 10.53 9.04
C VAL A 32 11.67 11.00 8.24
N GLN A 33 12.39 10.04 7.66
CA GLN A 33 13.35 10.31 6.61
C GLN A 33 12.59 10.34 5.29
N THR A 34 12.49 11.53 4.70
CA THR A 34 11.76 11.78 3.46
C THR A 34 12.74 11.91 2.31
N ASN A 35 12.46 11.25 1.20
CA ASN A 35 13.06 11.58 -0.09
C ASN A 35 12.01 12.31 -0.92
N VAL A 36 12.40 13.37 -1.63
CA VAL A 36 11.51 13.99 -2.61
C VAL A 36 11.41 13.04 -3.80
N ILE A 37 10.37 12.21 -3.83
CA ILE A 37 10.04 11.43 -5.02
C ILE A 37 9.20 12.34 -5.92
N THR A 38 9.83 12.83 -6.99
CA THR A 38 9.13 13.54 -8.07
C THR A 38 8.32 12.60 -8.97
N SER A 39 8.60 11.29 -8.92
CA SER A 39 7.91 10.29 -9.73
C SER A 39 6.71 9.68 -9.01
N GLY A 40 5.51 10.11 -9.43
CA GLY A 40 4.28 9.48 -8.97
C GLY A 40 4.14 8.02 -9.45
N PHE A 41 3.44 7.20 -8.67
CA PHE A 41 3.16 5.79 -8.94
C PHE A 41 1.65 5.55 -9.14
N PRO A 42 1.22 4.55 -9.94
CA PRO A 42 -0.20 4.24 -10.07
C PRO A 42 -0.77 3.68 -8.76
N SER A 43 -1.98 4.11 -8.38
CA SER A 43 -2.72 3.45 -7.30
C SER A 43 -3.15 2.04 -7.70
N VAL A 44 -3.63 1.27 -6.72
CA VAL A 44 -4.36 0.04 -7.02
C VAL A 44 -5.64 0.37 -7.79
N ASN A 45 -6.09 -0.57 -8.61
CA ASN A 45 -7.34 -0.46 -9.36
C ASN A 45 -8.34 -1.45 -8.79
N LEU A 46 -9.39 -0.95 -8.14
CA LEU A 46 -10.48 -1.76 -7.62
C LEU A 46 -11.34 -2.28 -8.76
N THR A 47 -11.60 -3.58 -8.74
CA THR A 47 -12.64 -4.16 -9.58
C THR A 47 -14.02 -3.86 -8.99
N GLN A 48 -15.09 -3.98 -9.80
CA GLN A 48 -16.45 -3.83 -9.29
C GLN A 48 -16.73 -4.84 -8.16
N THR A 49 -16.28 -6.09 -8.33
CA THR A 49 -16.41 -7.14 -7.31
C THR A 49 -15.74 -6.76 -5.99
N ASP A 50 -14.59 -6.08 -6.04
CA ASP A 50 -13.93 -5.59 -4.83
C ASP A 50 -14.68 -4.42 -4.20
N ALA A 51 -15.24 -3.52 -5.01
CA ALA A 51 -16.04 -2.40 -4.53
C ALA A 51 -17.29 -2.91 -3.80
N ASP A 52 -18.02 -3.86 -4.39
CA ASP A 52 -19.21 -4.47 -3.80
C ASP A 52 -18.84 -5.22 -2.50
N PHE A 53 -17.67 -5.88 -2.47
CA PHE A 53 -17.16 -6.52 -1.26
C PHE A 53 -16.90 -5.51 -0.13
N LEU A 54 -16.28 -4.37 -0.45
CA LEU A 54 -16.01 -3.32 0.53
C LEU A 54 -17.31 -2.72 1.07
N GLU A 55 -18.30 -2.47 0.21
CA GLU A 55 -19.61 -1.94 0.61
C GLU A 55 -20.35 -2.94 1.51
N LEU A 56 -20.42 -4.22 1.12
CA LEU A 56 -21.07 -5.28 1.89
C LEU A 56 -20.49 -5.44 3.30
N HIS A 57 -19.19 -5.21 3.46
CA HIS A 57 -18.50 -5.36 4.74
C HIS A 57 -18.29 -4.02 5.47
N GLU A 58 -18.91 -2.93 4.99
CA GLU A 58 -18.80 -1.58 5.56
C GLU A 58 -17.35 -1.13 5.76
N ILE A 59 -16.46 -1.47 4.80
CA ILE A 59 -15.03 -1.14 4.88
C ILE A 59 -14.77 0.18 4.16
N CYS A 60 -14.55 1.23 4.93
CA CYS A 60 -14.09 2.51 4.41
C CYS A 60 -12.56 2.53 4.30
N SER A 61 -12.03 2.58 3.07
CA SER A 61 -10.59 2.69 2.84
C SER A 61 -10.08 4.10 3.11
N ALA A 62 -8.91 4.19 3.75
CA ALA A 62 -8.16 5.43 3.94
C ALA A 62 -7.57 5.97 2.63
N ASN A 63 -7.40 5.10 1.62
CA ASN A 63 -6.96 5.51 0.29
C ASN A 63 -8.12 6.15 -0.46
N SER A 64 -7.98 7.42 -0.84
CA SER A 64 -9.03 8.15 -1.57
C SER A 64 -9.03 7.93 -3.09
N LYS A 65 -8.01 7.26 -3.64
CA LYS A 65 -7.81 7.08 -5.09
C LYS A 65 -7.43 5.64 -5.39
N LEU A 66 -8.39 4.88 -5.88
CA LEU A 66 -8.34 3.41 -6.02
C LEU A 66 -8.80 2.94 -7.40
N GLN A 67 -8.75 3.81 -8.41
CA GLN A 67 -9.10 3.52 -9.80
C GLN A 67 -7.86 3.52 -10.72
N GLY A 68 -6.68 3.20 -10.18
CA GLY A 68 -5.42 3.21 -10.92
C GLY A 68 -4.86 4.61 -11.20
N GLU A 69 -5.40 5.66 -10.57
CA GLU A 69 -4.93 7.04 -10.73
C GLU A 69 -3.49 7.21 -10.23
N ARG A 70 -2.72 8.03 -10.93
CA ARG A 70 -1.34 8.33 -10.53
C ARG A 70 -1.30 9.12 -9.22
N GLN A 71 -0.73 8.50 -8.19
CA GLN A 71 -0.45 9.09 -6.90
C GLN A 71 0.85 9.87 -6.96
N MET A 72 0.83 11.11 -6.48
CA MET A 72 2.03 11.94 -6.33
C MET A 72 2.31 12.10 -4.82
N PRO A 73 3.09 11.20 -4.20
CA PRO A 73 3.37 11.31 -2.78
C PRO A 73 4.18 12.57 -2.50
N LYS A 74 3.74 13.38 -1.54
CA LYS A 74 4.54 14.52 -1.04
C LYS A 74 5.66 14.05 -0.11
N ILE A 75 5.44 12.91 0.54
CA ILE A 75 6.34 12.31 1.52
C ILE A 75 6.28 10.79 1.33
N LEU A 76 7.44 10.15 1.36
CA LEU A 76 7.54 8.72 1.62
C LEU A 76 8.01 8.49 3.03
N VAL A 77 7.42 7.49 3.66
CA VAL A 77 7.84 7.00 4.96
C VAL A 77 8.60 5.71 4.74
N GLY A 78 9.81 5.63 5.31
CA GLY A 78 10.68 4.47 5.19
C GLY A 78 10.13 3.24 5.92
N LEU A 79 10.73 2.08 5.60
CA LEU A 79 10.40 0.81 6.24
C LEU A 79 10.70 0.81 7.74
N ASP A 80 11.63 1.65 8.20
CA ASP A 80 11.97 1.86 9.60
C ASP A 80 10.79 2.35 10.45
N ARG A 81 9.80 2.99 9.81
CA ARG A 81 8.57 3.50 10.45
C ARG A 81 7.34 2.66 10.15
N TYR A 82 7.49 1.51 9.50
CA TYR A 82 6.36 0.66 9.11
C TYR A 82 5.47 0.28 10.30
N HIS A 83 6.08 -0.19 11.39
CA HIS A 83 5.36 -0.61 12.60
C HIS A 83 4.74 0.55 13.40
N ASP A 84 5.18 1.79 13.16
CA ASP A 84 4.55 2.98 13.74
C ASP A 84 3.24 3.32 13.03
N LEU A 85 3.10 2.93 11.75
CA LEU A 85 1.97 3.29 10.89
C LEU A 85 0.98 2.14 10.63
N VAL A 86 1.46 0.90 10.60
CA VAL A 86 0.67 -0.32 10.35
C VAL A 86 0.40 -1.02 11.67
N ILE A 87 -0.88 -1.10 12.04
CA ILE A 87 -1.35 -1.65 13.32
C ILE A 87 -1.49 -3.17 13.23
N GLU A 88 -1.97 -3.68 12.09
CA GLU A 88 -2.24 -5.11 11.91
C GLU A 88 -2.06 -5.48 10.44
N GLU A 89 -1.08 -6.34 10.17
CA GLU A 89 -0.78 -6.88 8.84
C GLU A 89 -1.49 -8.22 8.59
N ASP A 90 -1.79 -8.96 9.66
CA ASP A 90 -2.26 -10.36 9.63
C ASP A 90 -3.79 -10.52 9.56
N SER A 91 -4.56 -9.42 9.50
CA SER A 91 -5.99 -9.57 9.23
C SER A 91 -6.16 -10.03 7.79
N THR A 92 -6.50 -11.31 7.62
CA THR A 92 -6.54 -12.14 6.41
C THR A 92 -7.56 -11.69 5.35
N LYS A 93 -7.95 -10.41 5.35
CA LYS A 93 -8.91 -9.83 4.42
C LYS A 93 -8.22 -9.53 3.10
N LYS A 94 -8.30 -10.53 2.22
CA LYS A 94 -8.08 -10.34 0.80
C LYS A 94 -9.40 -9.96 0.14
N LEU A 95 -9.32 -9.01 -0.77
CA LEU A 95 -10.39 -8.76 -1.70
C LEU A 95 -10.46 -9.89 -2.74
N PRO A 96 -11.61 -10.11 -3.39
CA PRO A 96 -11.78 -11.11 -4.44
C PRO A 96 -10.70 -11.07 -5.55
N SER A 97 -10.21 -9.89 -5.92
CA SER A 97 -9.11 -9.74 -6.89
C SER A 97 -7.71 -10.11 -6.36
N GLY A 98 -7.60 -10.50 -5.09
CA GLY A 98 -6.35 -10.78 -4.41
C GLY A 98 -5.63 -9.56 -3.84
N LEU A 99 -6.23 -8.36 -3.93
CA LEU A 99 -5.76 -7.17 -3.19
C LEU A 99 -5.84 -7.40 -1.69
N ARG A 100 -4.95 -6.77 -0.92
CA ARG A 100 -4.89 -6.93 0.54
C ARG A 100 -5.36 -5.67 1.25
N ILE A 101 -5.95 -5.86 2.42
CA ILE A 101 -6.33 -4.79 3.33
C ILE A 101 -5.40 -4.82 4.54
N ALA A 102 -4.66 -3.74 4.78
CA ALA A 102 -3.88 -3.55 6.00
C ALA A 102 -4.61 -2.61 6.93
N LYS A 103 -4.59 -2.88 8.24
CA LYS A 103 -5.08 -1.94 9.23
C LYS A 103 -3.97 -0.95 9.53
N THR A 104 -4.17 0.30 9.14
CA THR A 104 -3.22 1.38 9.45
C THR A 104 -3.80 2.30 10.51
N MET A 105 -2.95 3.15 11.06
CA MET A 105 -3.38 4.24 11.95
C MET A 105 -4.33 5.25 11.29
N PHE A 106 -4.39 5.29 9.96
CA PHE A 106 -5.30 6.14 9.18
C PHE A 106 -6.58 5.42 8.76
N GLY A 107 -6.75 4.16 9.17
CA GLY A 107 -7.85 3.30 8.78
C GLY A 107 -7.39 2.15 7.88
N PRO A 108 -8.32 1.30 7.41
CA PRO A 108 -8.02 0.24 6.45
C PRO A 108 -7.39 0.82 5.17
N ALA A 109 -6.26 0.28 4.72
CA ALA A 109 -5.60 0.69 3.49
C ALA A 109 -5.49 -0.49 2.52
N ILE A 110 -5.76 -0.25 1.24
CA ILE A 110 -5.73 -1.27 0.21
C ILE A 110 -4.40 -1.20 -0.53
N TYR A 111 -3.72 -2.35 -0.65
CA TYR A 111 -2.37 -2.41 -1.20
C TYR A 111 -2.12 -3.73 -1.94
N CYS A 112 -0.90 -3.82 -2.50
CA CYS A 112 -0.43 -4.88 -3.38
C CYS A 112 -1.00 -4.80 -4.81
N ARG A 113 -0.37 -5.53 -5.72
CA ARG A 113 -0.87 -5.75 -7.07
C ARG A 113 -1.63 -7.07 -7.01
N GLY A 114 -2.96 -7.02 -7.13
CA GLY A 114 -3.77 -8.24 -7.19
C GLY A 114 -3.17 -9.18 -8.23
N LYS A 115 -2.84 -10.40 -7.83
CA LYS A 115 -2.61 -11.44 -8.83
C LYS A 115 -4.00 -11.80 -9.33
N LEU A 116 -4.30 -11.52 -10.60
CA LEU A 116 -5.27 -12.37 -11.30
C LEU A 116 -4.73 -13.78 -11.12
N GLU A 117 -5.43 -14.65 -10.40
CA GLU A 117 -5.07 -16.06 -10.40
C GLU A 117 -5.10 -16.50 -11.87
N SER A 118 -3.93 -16.71 -12.45
CA SER A 118 -3.81 -17.39 -13.72
C SER A 118 -4.36 -18.78 -13.48
N SER A 119 -5.49 -19.08 -14.12
CA SER A 119 -6.09 -20.41 -14.23
C SER A 119 -5.00 -21.48 -14.20
N GLU A 120 -5.13 -22.41 -13.26
CA GLU A 120 -4.28 -23.57 -13.07
C GLU A 120 -3.83 -24.14 -14.42
N SER A 121 -2.53 -24.08 -14.70
CA SER A 121 -1.94 -24.89 -15.75
C SER A 121 -2.05 -26.35 -15.29
N VAL A 122 -3.08 -27.04 -15.78
CA VAL A 122 -3.20 -28.49 -15.68
C VAL A 122 -1.88 -29.10 -16.18
N PRO A 123 -1.21 -29.97 -15.40
CA PRO A 123 -0.03 -30.67 -15.89
C PRO A 123 -0.48 -31.65 -16.97
N ASN A 124 -0.12 -31.37 -18.23
CA ASN A 124 -0.17 -32.37 -19.29
C ASN A 124 0.84 -33.47 -18.96
N ILE A 125 0.33 -34.62 -18.52
CA ILE A 125 1.05 -35.89 -18.54
C ILE A 125 0.37 -36.74 -19.62
N SER A 126 1.04 -36.86 -20.76
CA SER A 126 0.94 -38.00 -21.67
C SER A 126 2.18 -38.01 -22.57
#